data_AF-X1IRW3-F1
#
_entry.id   AF-X1IRW3-F1
#
_cell.length_a   1.000
_cell.length_b   1.000
_cell.length_c   1.000
_cell.angle_alpha   90.00
_cell.angle_beta   90.00
_cell.angle_gamma   90.00
#
_symmetry.space_group_name_H-M   'P 1'
#
loop_
_entity.id
_entity.type
_entity.pdbx_description
1 polymer ?
#
loop_
_entity_poly.entity_id
_entity_poly.type
_entity_poly.pdbx_seq_one_letter_code
_entity_poly.pdbx_strand_id
1 'polypeptide(L)'
;MSQRKVLKEIKQFGKREFNGKKPLSVEILRVKSKTILTRGVLPSFSIKQIKGPKYLVVAYYKESLKVYSFTSSGEPLGGQILEKTAKILKTLKKGTVKEYTLPKEPPKITIGDKSAHYQQRFNKAQQSLNDVFGLNINYPLSIAATKNLNEV
;
A
#
# COMPACT_ATOMS: atom_id res chain seq x y z
N MET A 1 5.68 12.90 -21.84
CA MET A 1 5.17 13.39 -20.54
C MET A 1 6.12 13.01 -19.40
N SER A 2 6.18 13.81 -18.33
CA SER A 2 6.93 13.44 -17.10
C SER A 2 6.23 12.30 -16.35
N GLN A 3 6.99 11.34 -15.82
CA GLN A 3 6.46 10.16 -15.11
C GLN A 3 5.53 10.53 -13.95
N ARG A 4 5.80 11.66 -13.27
CA ARG A 4 4.95 12.16 -12.17
C ARG A 4 3.55 12.55 -12.64
N LYS A 5 3.44 13.14 -13.84
CA LYS A 5 2.14 13.53 -14.43
C LYS A 5 1.31 12.29 -14.77
N VAL A 6 1.94 11.31 -15.42
CA VAL A 6 1.31 10.02 -15.77
C VAL A 6 0.76 9.31 -14.52
N LEU A 7 1.56 9.21 -13.45
CA LEU A 7 1.10 8.59 -12.20
C LEU A 7 -0.06 9.36 -11.54
N LYS A 8 -0.10 10.69 -11.67
CA LYS A 8 -1.20 11.52 -11.15
C LYS A 8 -2.50 11.23 -11.88
N GLU A 9 -2.45 11.11 -13.21
CA GLU A 9 -3.60 10.76 -14.05
C GLU A 9 -4.12 9.36 -13.73
N ILE A 10 -3.23 8.37 -13.66
CA ILE A 10 -3.61 6.99 -13.31
C ILE A 10 -4.18 6.93 -11.89
N LYS A 11 -3.64 7.69 -10.94
CA LYS A 11 -4.22 7.83 -9.59
C LYS A 11 -5.61 8.45 -9.61
N GLN A 12 -5.82 9.48 -10.43
CA GLN A 12 -7.13 10.11 -10.58
C GLN A 12 -8.14 9.14 -11.20
N PHE A 13 -7.73 8.36 -12.20
CA PHE A 13 -8.53 7.28 -12.77
C PHE A 13 -8.91 6.25 -11.72
N GLY A 14 -7.94 5.74 -10.94
CA GLY A 14 -8.19 4.78 -9.87
C GLY A 14 -9.16 5.31 -8.80
N LYS A 15 -9.06 6.61 -8.45
CA LYS A 15 -10.00 7.27 -7.54
C LYS A 15 -11.41 7.36 -8.12
N ARG A 16 -11.55 7.72 -9.39
CA ARG A 16 -12.85 7.78 -10.09
C ARG A 16 -13.52 6.41 -10.11
N GLU A 17 -12.76 5.37 -10.46
CA GLU A 17 -13.25 3.98 -10.45
C GLU A 17 -13.66 3.53 -9.04
N PHE A 18 -12.85 3.85 -8.02
CA PHE A 18 -13.16 3.51 -6.63
C PHE A 18 -14.45 4.19 -6.15
N ASN A 19 -14.61 5.49 -6.41
CA ASN A 19 -15.77 6.25 -5.97
C ASN A 19 -17.04 5.88 -6.74
N GLY A 20 -16.93 5.64 -8.05
CA GLY A 20 -18.07 5.34 -8.91
C GLY A 20 -18.59 3.91 -8.74
N LYS A 21 -17.70 2.91 -8.79
CA LYS A 21 -18.08 1.49 -8.83
C LYS A 21 -17.95 0.78 -7.49
N LYS A 22 -17.45 1.46 -6.46
CA LYS A 22 -17.26 0.95 -5.09
C LYS A 22 -16.70 -0.49 -5.00
N PRO A 23 -15.58 -0.79 -5.68
CA PRO A 23 -14.85 -2.04 -5.43
C PRO A 23 -14.32 -2.10 -3.99
N LEU A 24 -13.99 -3.29 -3.51
CA LEU A 24 -13.41 -3.51 -2.17
C LEU A 24 -12.07 -2.76 -2.01
N SER A 25 -11.23 -2.85 -3.05
CA SER A 25 -9.97 -2.15 -3.11
C SER A 25 -9.56 -1.87 -4.55
N VAL A 26 -8.77 -0.82 -4.75
CA VAL A 26 -8.13 -0.51 -6.03
C VAL A 26 -6.64 -0.38 -5.81
N GLU A 27 -5.87 -1.20 -6.51
CA GLU A 27 -4.40 -1.15 -6.48
C GLU A 27 -3.88 -0.64 -7.82
N ILE A 28 -2.90 0.25 -7.76
CA ILE A 28 -2.14 0.71 -8.91
C ILE A 28 -0.79 0.01 -8.86
N LEU A 29 -0.52 -0.79 -9.88
CA LEU A 29 0.63 -1.66 -10.00
C LEU A 29 1.50 -1.21 -11.16
N ARG A 30 2.82 -1.19 -10.98
CA ARG A 30 3.80 -1.01 -12.04
C ARG A 30 4.35 -2.36 -12.46
N VAL A 31 4.31 -2.67 -13.74
CA VAL A 31 4.85 -3.92 -14.28
C VAL A 31 6.37 -3.89 -14.23
N LYS A 32 6.99 -4.94 -13.68
CA LYS A 32 8.45 -5.09 -13.70
C LYS A 32 8.89 -5.41 -15.11
N SER A 33 9.91 -4.71 -15.60
CA SER A 33 10.54 -5.07 -16.88
C SER A 33 11.19 -6.44 -16.74
N LYS A 34 10.79 -7.41 -17.56
CA LYS A 34 11.50 -8.69 -17.69
C LYS A 34 12.73 -8.45 -18.57
N THR A 35 13.93 -8.66 -18.03
CA THR A 35 15.15 -8.70 -18.83
C THR A 35 15.13 -10.01 -19.63
N ILE A 36 15.16 -9.94 -20.96
CA ILE A 36 14.96 -11.10 -21.83
C ILE A 36 16.29 -11.66 -22.35
N LEU A 37 17.37 -10.87 -22.32
CA LEU A 37 18.70 -11.30 -22.74
C LEU A 37 19.77 -10.83 -21.74
N THR A 38 20.51 -11.79 -21.19
CA THR A 38 21.79 -11.59 -20.49
C THR A 38 22.74 -12.73 -20.84
N ARG A 39 23.44 -12.64 -21.99
CA ARG A 39 24.87 -12.99 -22.21
C ARG A 39 25.21 -13.17 -23.71
N GLY A 40 26.30 -12.51 -24.10
CA GLY A 40 26.96 -12.43 -25.42
C GLY A 40 27.99 -11.27 -25.38
N VAL A 41 28.88 -11.14 -26.37
CA VAL A 41 30.15 -10.37 -26.48
C VAL A 41 30.17 -8.88 -26.01
N LEU A 42 29.07 -8.30 -25.54
CA LEU A 42 28.99 -6.91 -25.05
C LEU A 42 28.30 -6.84 -23.67
N PRO A 43 29.06 -6.92 -22.56
CA PRO A 43 28.52 -7.04 -21.19
C PRO A 43 27.83 -5.78 -20.64
N SER A 44 27.86 -4.65 -21.35
CA SER A 44 27.30 -3.36 -20.90
C SER A 44 25.87 -3.08 -21.35
N PHE A 45 25.27 -3.93 -22.20
CA PHE A 45 23.94 -3.67 -22.78
C PHE A 45 22.90 -4.70 -22.33
N SER A 46 21.92 -4.24 -21.54
CA SER A 46 20.70 -5.00 -21.24
C SER A 46 19.53 -4.48 -22.08
N ILE A 47 19.09 -5.23 -23.08
CA ILE A 47 17.91 -4.87 -23.88
C ILE A 47 16.66 -5.31 -23.12
N LYS A 48 15.82 -4.35 -22.73
CA LYS A 48 14.53 -4.59 -22.06
C LYS A 48 13.43 -4.48 -23.12
N GLN A 49 12.69 -5.55 -23.39
CA GLN A 49 11.54 -5.49 -24.31
C GLN A 49 10.38 -4.78 -23.59
N ILE A 50 9.96 -3.63 -24.12
CA ILE A 50 8.84 -2.82 -23.60
C ILE A 50 7.63 -2.94 -24.56
N LYS A 51 7.23 -4.16 -24.94
CA LYS A 51 6.04 -4.41 -25.78
C LYS A 51 4.79 -4.75 -24.94
N GLY A 52 4.59 -4.08 -23.80
CA GLY A 52 3.47 -4.39 -22.90
C GLY A 52 3.06 -3.22 -22.01
N PRO A 53 1.95 -3.35 -21.26
CA PRO A 53 1.49 -2.32 -20.34
C PRO A 53 2.54 -2.04 -19.26
N LYS A 54 2.77 -0.76 -18.96
CA LYS A 54 3.70 -0.33 -17.91
C LYS A 54 3.01 -0.22 -16.55
N TYR A 55 1.76 0.20 -16.56
CA TYR A 55 0.95 0.35 -15.35
C TYR A 55 -0.34 -0.46 -15.48
N LEU A 56 -0.78 -1.02 -14.37
CA LEU A 56 -2.06 -1.72 -14.23
C LEU A 56 -2.84 -1.08 -13.10
N VAL A 57 -4.14 -0.89 -13.29
CA VAL A 57 -5.08 -0.54 -12.22
C VAL A 57 -5.96 -1.76 -11.98
N VAL A 58 -5.85 -2.37 -10.81
CA VAL A 58 -6.59 -3.57 -10.44
C VAL A 58 -7.66 -3.19 -9.43
N ALA A 59 -8.92 -3.28 -9.84
CA ALA A 59 -10.07 -3.16 -8.96
C ALA A 59 -10.49 -4.55 -8.48
N TYR A 60 -10.53 -4.74 -7.16
CA TYR A 60 -10.90 -5.99 -6.52
C TYR A 60 -12.37 -5.96 -6.13
N TYR A 61 -13.12 -6.95 -6.62
CA TYR A 61 -14.48 -7.24 -6.19
C TYR A 61 -14.48 -8.53 -5.35
N LYS A 62 -15.66 -8.96 -4.87
CA LYS A 62 -15.76 -10.16 -4.03
C LYS A 62 -15.22 -11.39 -4.77
N GLU A 63 -15.72 -11.63 -5.98
CA GLU A 63 -15.46 -12.85 -6.77
C GLU A 63 -14.64 -12.59 -8.04
N SER A 64 -14.65 -11.35 -8.53
CA SER A 64 -13.94 -10.95 -9.75
C SER A 64 -12.91 -9.87 -9.48
N LEU A 65 -12.00 -9.71 -10.43
CA LEU A 65 -11.04 -8.62 -10.45
C LEU A 65 -11.09 -7.95 -11.83
N LYS A 66 -11.04 -6.63 -11.86
CA LYS A 66 -11.00 -5.87 -13.10
C LYS A 66 -9.62 -5.23 -13.25
N VAL A 67 -8.92 -5.60 -14.32
CA VAL A 67 -7.59 -5.08 -14.63
C VAL A 67 -7.72 -4.08 -15.77
N TYR A 68 -7.30 -2.85 -15.55
CA TYR A 68 -7.12 -1.84 -16.58
C TYR A 68 -5.64 -1.68 -16.88
N SER A 69 -5.28 -1.72 -18.16
CA SER A 69 -3.91 -1.68 -18.64
C SER A 69 -3.57 -0.29 -19.18
N PHE A 70 -2.38 0.21 -18.87
CA PHE A 70 -1.92 1.54 -19.30
C PHE A 70 -0.51 1.48 -19.89
N THR A 71 -0.27 2.30 -20.92
CA THR A 71 1.05 2.48 -21.53
C THR A 71 2.01 3.23 -20.60
N SER A 72 3.25 3.42 -21.06
CA SER A 72 4.21 4.30 -20.40
C SER A 72 3.84 5.79 -20.50
N SER A 73 3.05 6.19 -21.50
CA SER A 73 2.52 7.55 -21.67
C SER A 73 1.29 7.82 -20.81
N GLY A 74 0.66 6.79 -20.23
CA GLY A 74 -0.57 6.92 -19.44
C GLY A 74 -1.86 6.69 -20.23
N GLU A 75 -1.73 6.29 -21.50
CA GLU A 75 -2.88 5.96 -22.34
C GLU A 75 -3.49 4.61 -21.94
N PRO A 76 -4.84 4.51 -21.90
CA PRO A 76 -5.51 3.26 -21.61
C PRO A 76 -5.38 2.30 -22.80
N LEU A 77 -4.87 1.10 -22.54
CA LEU A 77 -4.82 -0.01 -23.50
C LEU A 77 -6.08 -0.89 -23.46
N GLY A 78 -6.97 -0.64 -22.51
CA GLY A 78 -8.20 -1.41 -22.31
C GLY A 78 -8.29 -2.02 -20.91
N GLY A 79 -9.34 -2.80 -20.68
CA GLY A 79 -9.53 -3.50 -19.41
C GLY A 79 -10.23 -4.84 -19.58
N GLN A 80 -9.89 -5.77 -18.71
CA GLN A 80 -10.42 -7.13 -18.69
C GLN A 80 -10.93 -7.49 -17.30
N ILE A 81 -11.98 -8.30 -17.26
CA ILE A 81 -12.49 -8.89 -16.03
C ILE A 81 -11.91 -10.30 -15.95
N LEU A 82 -11.34 -10.65 -14.81
CA LEU A 82 -10.80 -11.96 -14.53
C LEU A 82 -11.43 -12.50 -13.26
N GLU A 83 -11.53 -13.81 -13.15
CA GLU A 83 -11.90 -14.46 -11.90
C GLU A 83 -10.78 -14.33 -10.87
N LYS A 84 -11.16 -14.19 -9.60
CA LYS A 84 -10.23 -14.02 -8.49
C LYS A 84 -9.62 -15.36 -8.07
N THR A 85 -8.73 -15.90 -8.90
CA THR A 85 -7.99 -17.14 -8.58
C THR A 85 -6.64 -16.85 -7.91
N ALA A 86 -6.22 -17.70 -6.97
CA ALA A 86 -4.91 -17.60 -6.30
C ALA A 86 -3.73 -17.57 -7.29
N LYS A 87 -3.82 -18.31 -8.40
CA LYS A 87 -2.81 -18.32 -9.48
C LYS A 87 -2.62 -16.93 -10.09
N ILE A 88 -3.72 -16.22 -10.40
CA ILE A 88 -3.68 -14.88 -11.00
C ILE A 88 -3.08 -13.87 -10.01
N LEU A 89 -3.50 -13.92 -8.75
CA LEU A 89 -2.97 -13.05 -7.70
C LEU A 89 -1.46 -13.24 -7.49
N LYS A 90 -0.98 -14.50 -7.51
CA LYS A 90 0.44 -14.83 -7.37
C LYS A 90 1.24 -14.29 -8.56
N THR A 91 0.72 -14.42 -9.78
CA THR A 91 1.35 -13.89 -10.99
C THR A 91 1.43 -12.36 -10.95
N LEU A 92 0.33 -11.69 -10.59
CA LEU A 92 0.29 -10.22 -10.43
C LEU A 92 1.33 -9.75 -9.41
N LYS A 93 1.37 -10.36 -8.21
CA LYS A 93 2.33 -9.98 -7.16
C LYS A 93 3.79 -10.19 -7.58
N LYS A 94 4.11 -11.28 -8.30
CA LYS A 94 5.48 -11.54 -8.76
C LYS A 94 5.93 -10.53 -9.82
N GLY A 95 5.08 -10.28 -10.80
CA GLY A 95 5.37 -9.48 -11.99
C GLY A 95 5.23 -7.96 -11.80
N THR A 96 4.71 -7.49 -10.67
CA THR A 96 4.43 -6.06 -10.46
C THR A 96 5.00 -5.52 -9.14
N VAL A 97 5.04 -4.18 -9.05
CA VAL A 97 5.37 -3.41 -7.85
C VAL A 97 4.17 -2.54 -7.52
N LYS A 98 3.72 -2.55 -6.26
CA LYS A 98 2.61 -1.69 -5.81
C LYS A 98 3.09 -0.23 -5.73
N GLU A 99 2.38 0.67 -6.40
CA GLU A 99 2.65 2.12 -6.37
C GLU A 99 1.61 2.85 -5.51
N TYR A 100 0.38 2.34 -5.45
CA TYR A 100 -0.71 2.97 -4.72
C TYR A 100 -1.84 1.99 -4.42
N THR A 101 -2.52 2.17 -3.29
CA THR A 101 -3.67 1.35 -2.87
C THR A 101 -4.79 2.25 -2.34
N LEU A 102 -6.03 1.87 -2.65
CA LEU A 102 -7.27 2.42 -2.10
C LEU A 102 -8.13 1.26 -1.54
N PRO A 103 -8.79 1.42 -0.39
CA PRO A 103 -8.62 2.52 0.57
C PRO A 103 -7.17 2.59 1.07
N LYS A 104 -6.73 3.77 1.55
CA LYS A 104 -5.41 3.87 2.19
C LYS A 104 -5.44 2.93 3.39
N GLU A 105 -4.60 1.90 3.38
CA GLU A 105 -4.40 1.08 4.58
C GLU A 105 -4.04 2.03 5.72
N PRO A 106 -4.68 1.92 6.90
CA PRO A 106 -4.28 2.69 8.05
C PRO A 106 -2.80 2.37 8.33
N PRO A 107 -1.99 3.36 8.77
CA PRO A 107 -0.61 3.10 9.11
C PRO A 107 -0.55 1.94 10.10
N LYS A 108 0.34 0.97 9.86
CA LYS A 108 0.62 -0.10 10.81
C LYS A 108 1.29 0.53 12.03
N ILE A 109 0.47 0.92 13.02
CA ILE A 109 0.97 1.41 14.30
C ILE A 109 1.56 0.20 15.03
N THR A 110 2.87 0.24 15.28
CA THR A 110 3.56 -0.79 16.05
C THR A 110 3.09 -0.70 17.51
N ILE A 111 3.06 -1.81 18.25
CA ILE A 111 2.59 -1.82 19.65
C ILE A 111 3.39 -0.81 20.51
N GLY A 112 4.68 -0.66 20.22
CA GLY A 112 5.56 0.33 20.86
C GLY A 112 5.16 1.80 20.62
N ASP A 113 4.56 2.11 19.48
CA ASP A 113 4.11 3.49 19.19
C ASP A 113 2.86 3.84 20.00
N LYS A 114 2.01 2.83 20.29
CA LYS A 114 0.85 2.99 21.17
C LYS A 114 1.29 3.19 22.62
N SER A 115 2.24 2.39 23.12
CA SER A 115 2.70 2.52 24.52
C SER A 115 3.33 3.89 24.78
N ALA A 116 4.09 4.45 23.83
CA ALA A 116 4.63 5.81 23.95
C ALA A 116 3.52 6.87 24.06
N HIS A 117 2.46 6.77 23.25
CA HIS A 117 1.32 7.68 23.32
C HIS A 117 0.53 7.53 24.64
N TYR A 118 0.34 6.30 25.13
CA TYR A 118 -0.29 6.07 26.44
C TYR A 118 0.57 6.59 27.59
N GLN A 119 1.90 6.43 27.52
CA GLN A 119 2.84 6.96 28.50
C GLN A 119 2.78 8.49 28.57
N GLN A 120 2.73 9.17 27.43
CA GLN A 120 2.59 10.64 27.41
C GLN A 120 1.28 11.11 28.05
N ARG A 121 0.15 10.42 27.79
CA ARG A 121 -1.14 10.74 28.43
C ARG A 121 -1.10 10.49 29.93
N PHE A 122 -0.47 9.40 30.35
CA PHE A 122 -0.34 9.05 31.76
C PHE A 122 0.53 10.05 32.51
N ASN A 123 1.68 10.44 31.95
CA ASN A 123 2.57 11.44 32.55
C ASN A 123 1.84 12.77 32.75
N LYS A 124 1.00 13.19 31.78
CA LYS A 124 0.17 14.41 31.93
C LYS A 124 -0.86 14.27 33.04
N ALA A 125 -1.54 13.12 33.13
CA ALA A 125 -2.50 12.86 34.19
C ALA A 125 -1.82 12.84 35.58
N GLN A 126 -0.65 12.23 35.68
CA GLN A 126 0.14 12.20 36.91
C GLN A 126 0.59 13.60 37.34
N GLN A 127 1.07 14.42 36.40
CA GLN A 127 1.38 15.83 36.68
C GLN A 127 0.17 16.58 37.22
N SER A 128 -1.00 16.45 36.57
CA SER A 128 -2.21 17.12 37.05
C SER A 128 -2.67 16.62 38.43
N LEU A 129 -2.48 15.34 38.75
CA LEU A 129 -2.82 14.80 40.08
C LEU A 129 -1.84 15.27 41.15
N ASN A 130 -0.55 15.36 40.83
CA ASN A 130 0.46 15.90 41.74
C ASN A 130 0.21 17.39 42.03
N ASP A 131 -0.16 18.17 41.01
CA ASP A 131 -0.47 19.60 41.16
C ASP A 131 -1.73 19.85 42.01
N VAL A 132 -2.76 19.00 41.87
CA VAL A 132 -4.04 19.15 42.58
C VAL A 132 -3.99 18.60 44.00
N PHE A 133 -3.29 17.49 44.23
CA PHE A 133 -3.33 16.77 45.51
C PHE A 133 -2.01 16.79 46.29
N GLY A 134 -0.94 17.40 45.77
CA GLY A 134 0.37 17.48 46.44
C GLY A 134 1.05 16.12 46.64
N LEU A 135 0.57 15.07 45.97
CA LEU A 135 1.09 13.72 46.09
C LEU A 135 2.45 13.65 45.39
N ASN A 136 3.54 13.61 46.15
CA ASN A 136 4.89 13.52 45.59
C ASN A 136 5.22 12.07 45.19
N ILE A 137 4.61 11.59 44.11
CA ILE A 137 4.82 10.22 43.60
C ILE A 137 6.17 10.16 42.88
N ASN A 138 7.22 9.76 43.62
CA ASN A 138 8.62 9.87 43.22
C ASN A 138 9.16 8.67 42.40
N TYR A 139 8.30 7.90 41.73
CA TYR A 139 8.70 6.72 40.93
C TYR A 139 8.17 6.80 39.49
N PRO A 140 9.00 6.51 38.47
CA PRO A 140 8.56 6.49 37.09
C PRO A 140 7.68 5.26 36.83
N LEU A 141 6.36 5.47 36.85
CA LEU A 141 5.37 4.45 36.49
C LEU A 141 5.31 4.31 34.97
N SER A 142 5.76 3.17 34.45
CA SER A 142 5.70 2.84 33.02
C SER A 142 4.48 1.98 32.70
N ILE A 143 3.66 2.38 31.73
CA ILE A 143 2.56 1.58 31.19
C ILE A 143 3.10 0.63 30.13
N ALA A 144 3.13 -0.66 30.44
CA ALA A 144 3.32 -1.72 29.45
C ALA A 144 1.96 -2.13 28.88
N ALA A 145 1.68 -1.77 27.63
CA ALA A 145 0.49 -2.25 26.93
C ALA A 145 0.71 -3.70 26.48
N THR A 146 0.13 -4.67 27.19
CA THR A 146 0.12 -6.08 26.79
C THR A 146 -1.11 -6.37 25.94
N LYS A 147 -0.92 -7.08 24.83
CA LYS A 147 -2.03 -7.62 24.04
C LYS A 147 -2.43 -8.96 24.66
N ASN A 148 -3.54 -9.00 25.39
CA ASN A 148 -4.14 -10.28 25.77
C ASN A 148 -4.65 -10.96 24.49
N LEU A 149 -4.13 -12.16 24.22
CA LEU A 149 -4.44 -12.96 23.02
C LEU A 149 -5.76 -13.74 23.13
N ASN A 150 -6.60 -13.43 24.11
CA ASN A 150 -7.85 -14.15 24.36
C ASN A 150 -9.06 -13.24 24.10
N GLU A 151 -9.35 -12.95 22.83
CA GLU A 151 -10.73 -12.69 22.39
C GLU A 151 -10.93 -13.44 21.07
N VAL A 152 -11.93 -14.33 21.11
CA VAL A 152 -12.35 -15.31 20.10
C VAL A 152 -12.99 -14.64 18.90
#